data_AF-A0A9E2YW62-F1
#
_entry.id   AF-A0A9E2YW62-F1
#
_cell.length_a   1.000
_cell.length_b   1.000
_cell.length_c   1.000
_cell.angle_alpha   90.00
_cell.angle_beta   90.00
_cell.angle_gamma   90.00
#
_symmetry.space_group_name_H-M   'P 1'
#
loop_
_entity.id
_entity.type
_entity.pdbx_description
1 polymer ?
#
loop_
_entity_poly.entity_id
_entity_poly.type
_entity_poly.pdbx_seq_one_letter_code
_entity_poly.pdbx_strand_id
1 'polypeptide(L)' 'MRTIPGPEDEEISDEEEQAVAEAREWLKHNRPIPHEEVLAALGLTTADWERMGRTPLREESDAPH' A
#
# COMPACT_ATOMS: atom_id res chain seq x y z
N MET A 1 -1.04 -3.40 22.59
CA MET A 1 -2.16 -4.37 22.71
C MET A 1 -2.30 -5.21 21.44
N ARG A 2 -2.26 -6.56 21.45
CA ARG A 2 -0.95 -7.28 21.39
C ARG A 2 -0.03 -6.35 20.64
N THR A 3 0.71 -5.56 21.40
CA THR A 3 1.65 -4.59 20.85
C THR A 3 2.70 -5.46 20.20
N ILE A 4 2.45 -5.86 18.95
CA ILE A 4 3.50 -5.85 17.97
C ILE A 4 4.01 -4.42 18.10
N PRO A 5 5.23 -4.19 18.59
CA PRO A 5 5.80 -2.86 18.56
C PRO A 5 6.00 -2.56 17.07
N GLY A 6 4.94 -2.10 16.41
CA GLY A 6 5.06 -1.50 15.11
C GLY A 6 5.86 -0.20 15.27
N PRO A 7 6.61 0.21 14.24
CA PRO A 7 7.24 1.51 14.21
C PRO A 7 6.15 2.58 14.02
N GLU A 8 5.34 2.82 15.04
CA GLU A 8 4.26 3.81 15.02
C GLU A 8 4.43 4.86 16.12
N ASP A 9 5.70 5.13 16.46
CA ASP A 9 6.20 6.32 17.15
C ASP A 9 7.14 7.13 16.23
N GLU A 10 7.06 6.96 14.90
CA GLU A 10 7.78 7.82 13.96
C GLU A 10 7.01 9.14 13.81
N GLU A 11 7.63 10.23 14.25
CA GLU A 11 7.08 11.58 14.07
C GLU A 11 7.08 11.89 12.58
N ILE A 12 5.91 12.31 12.07
CA ILE A 12 5.80 12.81 10.70
C ILE A 12 6.68 14.05 10.58
N SER A 13 7.68 13.98 9.73
CA SER A 13 8.58 15.09 9.47
C SER A 13 7.89 16.22 8.70
N ASP A 14 8.43 17.43 8.78
CA ASP A 14 7.97 18.58 8.00
C ASP A 14 7.96 18.29 6.48
N GLU A 15 8.90 17.44 6.00
CA GLU A 15 8.98 17.02 4.60
C GLU A 15 7.79 16.15 4.19
N GLU A 16 7.39 15.22 5.05
CA GLU A 16 6.22 14.36 4.82
C GLU A 16 4.91 15.18 4.87
N GLU A 17 4.80 16.14 5.79
CA GLU A 17 3.65 17.06 5.80
C GLU A 17 3.57 17.88 4.51
N GLN A 18 4.70 18.38 4.02
CA GLN A 18 4.79 19.12 2.77
C GLN A 18 4.41 18.24 1.57
N ALA A 19 4.90 17.00 1.51
CA ALA A 19 4.54 16.05 0.46
C ALA A 19 3.03 15.77 0.42
N VAL A 20 2.39 15.65 1.59
CA VAL A 20 0.94 15.51 1.69
C VAL A 20 0.21 16.77 1.23
N ALA A 21 0.71 17.96 1.58
CA ALA A 21 0.14 19.23 1.14
C ALA A 21 0.20 19.39 -0.39
N GLU A 22 1.32 19.02 -1.01
CA GLU A 22 1.51 19.02 -2.45
C GLU A 22 0.56 18.03 -3.15
N ALA A 23 0.44 16.81 -2.63
CA ALA A 23 -0.52 15.84 -3.15
C ALA A 23 -1.97 16.36 -3.08
N ARG A 24 -2.34 17.04 -1.98
CA ARG A 24 -3.66 17.66 -1.82
C ARG A 24 -3.87 18.82 -2.79
N GLU A 25 -2.86 19.64 -3.04
CA GLU A 25 -2.93 20.72 -4.02
C GLU A 25 -3.07 20.17 -5.44
N TRP A 26 -2.31 19.13 -5.79
CA TRP A 26 -2.41 18.46 -7.09
C TRP A 26 -3.83 17.95 -7.36
N LEU A 27 -4.51 17.40 -6.33
CA LEU A 27 -5.89 16.92 -6.43
C LEU A 27 -6.94 18.02 -6.69
N LYS A 28 -6.62 19.31 -6.43
CA LYS A 28 -7.53 20.41 -6.78
C LYS A 28 -7.60 20.63 -8.29
N HIS A 29 -6.54 20.27 -9.00
CA HIS A 29 -6.39 20.52 -10.44
C HIS A 29 -6.49 19.24 -11.28
N ASN A 30 -6.41 18.06 -10.66
CA ASN A 30 -6.35 16.78 -11.35
C ASN A 30 -7.38 15.79 -10.78
N ARG A 31 -7.93 14.94 -11.65
CA ARG A 31 -8.85 13.88 -11.23
C ARG A 31 -8.05 12.73 -10.62
N PRO A 32 -8.39 12.27 -9.40
CA PRO A 32 -7.77 11.07 -8.84
C PRO A 32 -8.12 9.85 -9.69
N ILE A 33 -7.17 8.92 -9.81
CA ILE A 33 -7.38 7.64 -10.47
C ILE A 33 -8.02 6.67 -9.47
N PRO A 34 -9.19 6.09 -9.76
CA PRO A 34 -9.79 5.07 -8.91
C PRO A 34 -8.88 3.85 -8.77
N HIS A 35 -8.86 3.24 -7.58
CA HIS A 35 -8.06 2.04 -7.32
C HIS A 35 -8.34 0.91 -8.32
N GLU A 36 -9.62 0.68 -8.65
CA GLU A 36 -10.04 -0.34 -9.62
C GLU A 36 -9.51 -0.08 -11.04
N GLU A 37 -9.37 1.18 -11.44
CA GLU A 37 -8.83 1.55 -12.75
C GLU A 37 -7.33 1.24 -12.84
N VAL A 38 -6.59 1.48 -11.75
CA VAL A 38 -5.17 1.10 -11.63
C VAL A 38 -5.03 -0.42 -11.72
N LEU A 39 -5.84 -1.18 -10.98
CA LEU A 39 -5.80 -2.64 -11.03
C LEU A 39 -6.12 -3.17 -12.43
N ALA A 40 -7.17 -2.64 -13.07
CA ALA A 40 -7.55 -3.03 -14.42
C ALA A 40 -6.44 -2.74 -15.45
N ALA A 41 -5.77 -1.59 -15.33
CA ALA A 41 -4.64 -1.24 -16.20
C ALA A 41 -3.44 -2.19 -16.05
N LEU A 42 -3.28 -2.78 -14.86
CA LEU A 42 -2.27 -3.81 -14.57
C LEU A 42 -2.74 -5.24 -14.91
N GLY A 43 -3.97 -5.41 -15.42
CA GLY A 43 -4.57 -6.72 -15.69
C GLY A 43 -4.94 -7.51 -14.44
N LEU A 44 -5.17 -6.81 -13.32
CA LEU A 44 -5.46 -7.39 -12.01
C LEU A 44 -6.92 -7.16 -11.62
N THR A 45 -7.45 -8.11 -10.85
CA THR A 45 -8.69 -7.93 -10.12
C THR A 45 -8.41 -7.52 -8.66
N THR A 46 -9.42 -7.00 -7.96
CA THR A 46 -9.36 -6.76 -6.50
C THR A 46 -9.00 -8.04 -5.74
N ALA A 47 -9.50 -9.19 -6.19
CA ALA A 47 -9.18 -10.48 -5.58
C ALA A 47 -7.70 -10.88 -5.78
N ASP A 48 -7.11 -10.56 -6.94
CA ASP A 48 -5.68 -10.77 -7.17
C ASP A 48 -4.84 -9.89 -6.26
N TRP A 49 -5.22 -8.63 -6.10
CA TRP A 49 -4.57 -7.69 -5.18
C TRP A 49 -4.64 -8.20 -3.73
N GLU A 50 -5.82 -8.60 -3.26
CA GLU A 50 -5.99 -9.17 -1.91
C GLU A 50 -5.17 -10.46 -1.70
N ARG A 51 -5.07 -11.30 -2.73
CA ARG A 51 -4.24 -12.52 -2.67
C ARG A 51 -2.76 -12.20 -2.55
N MET A 52 -2.27 -11.16 -3.25
CA MET A 52 -0.88 -10.71 -3.16
C MET A 52 -0.55 -10.09 -1.80
N GLY A 53 -1.50 -9.37 -1.19
CA GLY A 53 -1.32 -8.77 0.15
C GLY A 53 -1.24 -9.77 1.31
N ARG A 54 -1.50 -11.06 1.05
CA ARG A 54 -1.34 -12.13 2.04
C ARG A 54 0.11 -12.62 2.07
N THR A 55 0.97 -11.83 2.71
CA THR A 55 2.33 -12.25 3.10
C THR A 55 2.26 -12.95 4.46
N PRO A 56 2.93 -14.09 4.70
CA PRO A 56 4.03 -14.64 3.90
C PRO A 56 3.53 -15.32 2.62
N LEU A 57 4.25 -15.07 1.51
CA LEU A 57 4.31 -16.04 0.43
C LEU A 57 4.65 -17.36 1.10
N ARG A 58 3.80 -18.39 0.94
CA ARG A 58 4.04 -19.72 1.49
C ARG A 58 5.52 -20.04 1.31
N GLU A 59 6.26 -20.16 2.40
CA GLU A 59 7.66 -20.54 2.32
C GLU A 59 7.69 -21.85 1.52
N GLU A 60 8.61 -21.99 0.59
CA GLU A 60 8.95 -23.27 -0.04
C GLU A 60 9.59 -24.23 0.99
N SER A 61 9.02 -24.31 2.20
CA SER A 61 9.38 -25.19 3.32
C SER A 61 8.65 -26.54 3.23
N ASP A 62 8.13 -26.92 2.07
CA ASP A 62 7.48 -28.21 1.81
C ASP A 62 8.14 -28.97 0.64
N ALA A 63 9.42 -28.69 0.36
CA ALA A 63 10.24 -29.57 -0.46
C ALA A 63 10.84 -30.67 0.44
N PRO A 64 10.48 -31.96 0.27
CA PRO A 64 11.16 -33.03 0.96
C PRO A 64 12.61 -33.12 0.44
N HIS A 65 13.58 -33.09 1.35
CA HIS A 65 14.96 -33.55 1.09
C HIS A 65 15.03 -35.07 1.12
#